data_AF-A0A2S9XAX8-F1
#
_entry.id   AF-A0A2S9XAX8-F1
#
_cell.length_a   1.000
_cell.length_b   1.000
_cell.length_c   1.000
_cell.angle_alpha   90.00
_cell.angle_beta   90.00
_cell.angle_gamma   90.00
#
_symmetry.space_group_name_H-M   'P 1'
#
loop_
_entity.id
_entity.type
_entity.pdbx_description
1 polymer ?
#
loop_
_entity_poly.entity_id
_entity_poly.type
_entity_poly.pdbx_seq_one_letter_code
_entity_poly.pdbx_strand_id
1 'polypeptide(L)'
;MCDDGNTDDTDGCIGPCVINVCGDGVLWEGVETCDDANMDDTDGCTNACTIATCGDGAVHAENEECDDGNMIDTDACTAACTNAFCGDGVVWEGMETCDDNNDDDFDMCPGSCEPAYCGDGFTQAGVEDCDDGNDIDDDGCANDCTCIGGDGGPGMQTFNFSGQVEEFIVPNCVMSLTI
;
A
#
# COMPACT_ATOMS: atom_id res chain seq x y z
N MET A 1 -1.92 -53.21 -1.82
CA MET A 1 -2.17 -53.71 -3.17
C MET A 1 -3.42 -52.97 -3.62
N CYS A 2 -3.27 -52.08 -4.59
CA CYS A 2 -4.35 -51.32 -5.18
C CYS A 2 -5.13 -52.26 -6.12
N ASP A 3 -6.44 -52.36 -5.98
CA ASP A 3 -7.36 -53.12 -6.85
C ASP A 3 -8.53 -52.19 -7.15
N ASP A 4 -8.49 -51.59 -8.34
CA ASP A 4 -9.42 -50.57 -8.82
C ASP A 4 -10.86 -51.11 -8.87
N GLY A 5 -11.05 -52.39 -9.23
CA GLY A 5 -12.37 -53.03 -9.23
C GLY A 5 -13.41 -52.37 -10.15
N ASN A 6 -13.07 -51.26 -10.82
CA ASN A 6 -13.91 -50.52 -11.75
C ASN A 6 -13.04 -49.85 -12.85
N THR A 7 -13.50 -48.75 -13.45
CA THR A 7 -12.80 -48.03 -14.54
C THR A 7 -12.79 -46.52 -14.31
N ASP A 8 -13.03 -46.10 -13.07
CA ASP A 8 -13.04 -44.71 -12.64
C ASP A 8 -11.65 -44.37 -12.13
N ASP A 9 -10.88 -43.70 -12.97
CA ASP A 9 -9.50 -43.33 -12.66
C ASP A 9 -9.39 -42.23 -11.56
N THR A 10 -10.49 -41.87 -10.88
CA THR A 10 -10.52 -40.81 -9.85
C THR A 10 -10.73 -41.30 -8.41
N ASP A 11 -10.93 -42.61 -8.17
CA ASP A 11 -11.36 -43.13 -6.85
C ASP A 11 -10.24 -43.72 -5.96
N GLY A 12 -8.97 -43.42 -6.27
CA GLY A 12 -7.80 -43.80 -5.49
C GLY A 12 -7.00 -45.00 -6.03
N CYS A 13 -7.41 -45.53 -7.19
CA CYS A 13 -6.69 -46.53 -7.98
C CYS A 13 -7.02 -46.37 -9.47
N ILE A 14 -6.04 -46.03 -10.32
CA ILE A 14 -6.27 -46.04 -11.78
C ILE A 14 -6.19 -47.47 -12.32
N GLY A 15 -6.79 -47.71 -13.49
CA GLY A 15 -6.87 -49.02 -14.17
C GLY A 15 -5.62 -49.93 -14.18
N PRO A 16 -4.36 -49.40 -14.13
CA PRO A 16 -3.16 -50.21 -13.91
C PRO A 16 -2.74 -50.48 -12.46
N CYS A 17 -3.62 -50.30 -11.47
CA CYS A 17 -3.34 -50.47 -10.04
C CYS A 17 -2.22 -49.55 -9.49
N VAL A 18 -2.23 -48.28 -9.90
CA VAL A 18 -1.28 -47.26 -9.43
C VAL A 18 -1.90 -46.51 -8.25
N ILE A 19 -1.09 -46.30 -7.21
CA ILE A 19 -1.46 -45.53 -6.02
C ILE A 19 -1.45 -44.05 -6.42
N ASN A 20 -2.41 -43.28 -5.92
CA ASN A 20 -2.41 -41.83 -6.07
C ASN A 20 -1.07 -41.23 -5.59
N VAL A 21 -0.40 -40.48 -6.46
CA VAL A 21 0.85 -39.79 -6.14
C VAL A 21 0.71 -38.35 -6.57
N CYS A 22 0.89 -37.42 -5.64
CA CYS A 22 0.91 -36.01 -5.95
C CYS A 22 1.99 -35.69 -6.98
N GLY A 23 1.67 -34.89 -7.99
CA GLY A 23 2.59 -34.50 -9.04
C GLY A 23 2.73 -35.53 -10.17
N ASP A 24 1.78 -36.46 -10.29
CA ASP A 24 1.76 -37.46 -11.36
C ASP A 24 1.01 -36.97 -12.62
N GLY A 25 0.42 -35.78 -12.55
CA GLY A 25 -0.32 -35.13 -13.61
C GLY A 25 -1.77 -35.59 -13.74
N VAL A 26 -2.29 -36.34 -12.75
CA VAL A 26 -3.66 -36.86 -12.74
C VAL A 26 -4.39 -36.31 -11.52
N LEU A 27 -5.42 -35.50 -11.73
CA LEU A 27 -6.25 -34.98 -10.64
C LEU A 27 -7.19 -36.06 -10.06
N TRP A 28 -6.97 -36.46 -8.81
CA TRP A 28 -7.78 -37.46 -8.10
C TRP A 28 -8.90 -36.82 -7.26
N GLU A 29 -10.15 -36.91 -7.73
CA GLU A 29 -11.30 -36.27 -7.07
C GLU A 29 -11.50 -36.74 -5.62
N GLY A 30 -11.53 -35.78 -4.69
CA GLY A 30 -11.73 -36.06 -3.26
C GLY A 30 -10.49 -36.58 -2.53
N VAL A 31 -9.37 -36.75 -3.23
CA VAL A 31 -8.06 -37.08 -2.64
C VAL A 31 -7.16 -35.84 -2.62
N GLU A 32 -7.20 -35.07 -3.68
CA GLU A 32 -6.42 -33.84 -3.86
C GLU A 32 -7.26 -32.72 -4.49
N THR A 33 -6.77 -31.49 -4.36
CA THR A 33 -7.45 -30.31 -4.91
C THR A 33 -6.75 -29.74 -6.15
N CYS A 34 -5.50 -30.15 -6.39
CA CYS A 34 -4.69 -29.81 -7.56
C CYS A 34 -3.67 -30.92 -7.82
N ASP A 35 -3.15 -30.97 -9.05
CA ASP A 35 -1.94 -31.70 -9.44
C ASP A 35 -1.33 -30.95 -10.63
N ASP A 36 -0.08 -30.51 -10.47
CA ASP A 36 0.72 -29.69 -11.39
C ASP A 36 1.78 -30.51 -12.17
N ALA A 37 1.72 -31.84 -12.06
CA ALA A 37 2.65 -32.80 -12.62
C ALA A 37 4.12 -32.62 -12.18
N ASN A 38 4.37 -32.00 -11.03
CA ASN A 38 5.73 -31.82 -10.53
C ASN A 38 5.80 -31.91 -8.98
N MET A 39 6.96 -31.60 -8.38
CA MET A 39 7.17 -31.68 -6.92
C MET A 39 7.83 -30.40 -6.39
N ASP A 40 7.50 -29.28 -7.02
CA ASP A 40 7.91 -27.93 -6.64
C ASP A 40 6.85 -27.36 -5.71
N ASP A 41 7.25 -26.96 -4.51
CA ASP A 41 6.32 -26.43 -3.50
C ASP A 41 6.11 -24.92 -3.65
N THR A 42 6.58 -24.33 -4.75
CA THR A 42 6.62 -22.88 -4.98
C THR A 42 5.79 -22.42 -6.18
N ASP A 43 4.92 -23.30 -6.67
CA ASP A 43 3.94 -22.99 -7.70
C ASP A 43 2.49 -23.07 -7.16
N GLY A 44 1.49 -23.01 -8.04
CA GLY A 44 0.09 -23.01 -7.62
C GLY A 44 -0.39 -24.28 -6.89
N CYS A 45 0.39 -25.36 -6.87
CA CYS A 45 0.05 -26.62 -6.21
C CYS A 45 1.19 -27.10 -5.30
N THR A 46 0.92 -27.15 -4.00
CA THR A 46 1.89 -27.68 -3.03
C THR A 46 2.16 -29.17 -3.25
N ASN A 47 3.28 -29.66 -2.72
CA ASN A 47 3.64 -31.09 -2.66
C ASN A 47 2.67 -31.95 -1.83
N ALA A 48 1.72 -31.33 -1.12
CA ALA A 48 0.60 -31.99 -0.45
C ALA A 48 -0.64 -32.12 -1.36
N CYS A 49 -0.54 -31.70 -2.62
CA CYS A 49 -1.62 -31.60 -3.60
C CYS A 49 -2.81 -30.78 -3.11
N THR A 50 -2.46 -29.74 -2.37
CA THR A 50 -3.34 -28.65 -1.95
C THR A 50 -2.99 -27.38 -2.71
N ILE A 51 -4.02 -26.63 -3.12
CA ILE A 51 -3.82 -25.31 -3.74
C ILE A 51 -2.99 -24.45 -2.80
N ALA A 52 -1.96 -23.82 -3.36
CA ALA A 52 -1.13 -22.83 -2.68
C ALA A 52 -1.98 -21.69 -2.10
N THR A 53 -1.64 -21.24 -0.89
CA THR A 53 -2.39 -20.18 -0.21
C THR A 53 -1.46 -19.18 0.43
N CYS A 54 -1.82 -17.91 0.29
CA CYS A 54 -1.19 -16.81 1.02
C CYS A 54 -1.10 -17.09 2.53
N GLY A 55 0.06 -16.82 3.11
CA GLY A 55 0.37 -17.00 4.51
C GLY A 55 0.78 -18.42 4.90
N ASP A 56 1.14 -19.27 3.92
CA ASP A 56 1.56 -20.66 4.17
C ASP A 56 3.07 -20.82 4.41
N GLY A 57 3.84 -19.74 4.24
CA GLY A 57 5.27 -19.68 4.51
C GLY A 57 6.14 -19.96 3.28
N ALA A 58 5.56 -20.12 2.09
CA ALA A 58 6.27 -20.29 0.83
C ALA A 58 5.75 -19.27 -0.18
N VAL A 59 6.64 -18.69 -0.99
CA VAL A 59 6.25 -17.76 -2.05
C VAL A 59 5.91 -18.55 -3.32
N HIS A 60 4.64 -18.50 -3.71
CA HIS A 60 4.11 -19.14 -4.92
C HIS A 60 4.04 -18.15 -6.08
N ALA A 61 5.10 -18.08 -6.90
CA ALA A 61 5.35 -16.97 -7.84
C ALA A 61 4.24 -16.72 -8.89
N GLU A 62 3.36 -17.69 -9.13
CA GLU A 62 2.22 -17.54 -10.05
C GLU A 62 0.97 -16.93 -9.38
N ASN A 63 0.92 -16.95 -8.05
CA ASN A 63 -0.25 -16.61 -7.25
C ASN A 63 -0.04 -15.39 -6.34
N GLU A 64 1.20 -15.11 -5.96
CA GLU A 64 1.56 -14.11 -4.94
C GLU A 64 2.92 -13.46 -5.20
N GLU A 65 3.08 -12.23 -4.69
CA GLU A 65 4.31 -11.45 -4.82
C GLU A 65 5.25 -11.64 -3.61
N CYS A 66 4.66 -11.96 -2.46
CA CYS A 66 5.34 -12.21 -1.19
C CYS A 66 4.54 -13.23 -0.37
N ASP A 67 5.19 -13.81 0.63
CA ASP A 67 4.56 -14.59 1.69
C ASP A 67 5.46 -14.47 2.92
N ASP A 68 4.87 -14.10 4.05
CA ASP A 68 5.58 -13.94 5.32
C ASP A 68 5.11 -14.95 6.40
N GLY A 69 4.30 -15.93 5.98
CA GLY A 69 3.75 -17.00 6.81
C GLY A 69 2.58 -16.56 7.69
N ASN A 70 1.95 -15.43 7.40
CA ASN A 70 0.80 -14.94 8.16
C ASN A 70 -0.25 -14.24 7.25
N MET A 71 -1.33 -13.71 7.86
CA MET A 71 -2.44 -13.02 7.15
C MET A 71 -2.74 -11.64 7.79
N ILE A 72 -1.69 -10.89 8.11
CA ILE A 72 -1.74 -9.58 8.76
C ILE A 72 -1.40 -8.54 7.70
N ASP A 73 -2.31 -7.58 7.49
CA ASP A 73 -2.09 -6.57 6.45
C ASP A 73 -1.05 -5.50 6.83
N THR A 74 -0.70 -5.37 8.12
CA THR A 74 0.12 -4.27 8.64
C THR A 74 1.62 -4.58 8.70
N ASP A 75 2.09 -5.57 7.95
CA ASP A 75 3.51 -5.91 7.86
C ASP A 75 4.02 -5.82 6.40
N ALA A 76 5.17 -6.42 6.11
CA ALA A 76 5.80 -6.28 4.80
C ALA A 76 5.01 -6.96 3.67
N CYS A 77 4.16 -7.95 4.01
CA CYS A 77 3.37 -8.70 3.07
C CYS A 77 1.91 -8.68 3.50
N THR A 78 1.06 -8.03 2.69
CA THR A 78 -0.36 -7.91 3.05
C THR A 78 -1.05 -9.28 3.06
N ALA A 79 -2.23 -9.39 3.66
CA ALA A 79 -3.04 -10.60 3.60
C ALA A 79 -3.59 -10.89 2.18
N ALA A 80 -3.36 -9.98 1.23
CA ALA A 80 -3.58 -10.20 -0.20
C ALA A 80 -2.33 -10.75 -0.91
N CYS A 81 -1.25 -11.01 -0.17
CA CYS A 81 0.06 -11.45 -0.66
C CYS A 81 0.66 -10.53 -1.73
N THR A 82 0.52 -9.24 -1.48
CA THR A 82 1.22 -8.17 -2.19
C THR A 82 2.20 -7.50 -1.25
N ASN A 83 3.33 -7.01 -1.78
CA ASN A 83 4.25 -6.22 -0.97
C ASN A 83 3.52 -4.98 -0.44
N ALA A 84 3.72 -4.65 0.84
CA ALA A 84 3.22 -3.42 1.41
C ALA A 84 4.01 -2.21 0.88
N PHE A 85 3.33 -1.10 0.64
CA PHE A 85 3.95 0.16 0.21
C PHE A 85 3.09 1.36 0.58
N CYS A 86 3.76 2.51 0.76
CA CYS A 86 3.09 3.78 1.00
C CYS A 86 2.07 4.11 -0.10
N GLY A 87 0.83 4.36 0.28
CA GLY A 87 -0.27 4.65 -0.62
C GLY A 87 -1.09 3.43 -1.03
N ASP A 88 -0.90 2.27 -0.38
CA ASP A 88 -1.67 1.04 -0.64
C ASP A 88 -2.97 0.95 0.18
N GLY A 89 -3.20 1.89 1.09
CA GLY A 89 -4.37 1.97 1.96
C GLY A 89 -4.20 1.29 3.31
N VAL A 90 -3.03 0.72 3.62
CA VAL A 90 -2.77 0.00 4.86
C VAL A 90 -1.45 0.43 5.50
N VAL A 91 -1.53 0.89 6.75
CA VAL A 91 -0.34 1.26 7.54
C VAL A 91 0.56 0.05 7.83
N TRP A 92 1.73 0.00 7.20
CA TRP A 92 2.84 -0.91 7.50
C TRP A 92 3.52 -0.55 8.83
N GLU A 93 3.20 -1.31 9.87
CA GLU A 93 3.63 -1.06 11.24
C GLU A 93 5.17 -1.03 11.37
N GLY A 94 5.69 0.13 11.77
CA GLY A 94 7.11 0.34 12.03
C GLY A 94 7.95 0.76 10.82
N MET A 95 7.35 0.81 9.61
CA MET A 95 7.95 1.43 8.43
C MET A 95 7.26 2.75 8.06
N GLU A 96 5.96 2.86 8.32
CA GLU A 96 5.17 4.08 8.13
C GLU A 96 4.27 4.38 9.32
N THR A 97 3.83 5.63 9.40
CA THR A 97 2.96 6.11 10.49
C THR A 97 1.60 6.60 10.01
N CYS A 98 1.43 6.78 8.71
CA CYS A 98 0.19 7.09 8.03
C CYS A 98 0.16 6.40 6.66
N ASP A 99 -1.04 6.18 6.14
CA ASP A 99 -1.30 5.80 4.74
C ASP A 99 -2.71 6.30 4.40
N ASP A 100 -2.86 6.99 3.27
CA ASP A 100 -4.14 7.52 2.82
C ASP A 100 -4.54 7.07 1.39
N ASN A 101 -3.96 5.95 0.95
CA ASN A 101 -4.22 5.29 -0.33
C ASN A 101 -3.89 6.18 -1.55
N ASN A 102 -2.90 7.07 -1.45
CA ASN A 102 -2.40 7.85 -2.57
C ASN A 102 -0.92 8.28 -2.39
N ASP A 103 -0.35 8.95 -3.41
CA ASP A 103 1.04 9.42 -3.43
C ASP A 103 1.13 10.97 -3.49
N ASP A 104 0.14 11.69 -2.95
CA ASP A 104 0.01 13.16 -3.02
C ASP A 104 0.72 13.83 -1.84
N ASP A 105 1.77 14.59 -2.13
CA ASP A 105 2.56 15.27 -1.08
C ASP A 105 1.84 16.48 -0.45
N PHE A 106 0.67 16.88 -0.95
CA PHE A 106 -0.04 18.10 -0.53
C PHE A 106 -1.19 17.85 0.46
N ASP A 107 -1.27 16.66 1.05
CA ASP A 107 -2.28 16.28 2.04
C ASP A 107 -1.69 15.90 3.41
N MET A 108 -2.47 15.25 4.27
CA MET A 108 -2.03 14.93 5.63
C MET A 108 -1.03 13.78 5.71
N CYS A 109 -0.93 12.97 4.65
CA CYS A 109 -0.02 11.83 4.55
C CYS A 109 0.72 11.86 3.21
N PRO A 110 1.77 12.70 3.09
CA PRO A 110 2.60 12.75 1.89
C PRO A 110 3.16 11.39 1.49
N GLY A 111 3.67 11.26 0.25
CA GLY A 111 4.27 10.02 -0.28
C GLY A 111 5.56 9.57 0.44
N SER A 112 5.96 10.28 1.50
CA SER A 112 6.96 9.84 2.47
C SER A 112 6.42 8.92 3.56
N CYS A 113 5.09 8.79 3.69
CA CYS A 113 4.37 8.02 4.70
C CYS A 113 4.74 8.34 6.15
N GLU A 114 5.13 9.60 6.35
CA GLU A 114 5.21 10.27 7.63
C GLU A 114 4.19 11.42 7.63
N PRO A 115 3.65 11.81 8.79
CA PRO A 115 2.61 12.81 8.82
C PRO A 115 3.20 14.15 8.39
N ALA A 116 2.49 14.87 7.53
CA ALA A 116 2.88 16.20 7.06
C ALA A 116 3.26 17.13 8.23
N TYR A 117 4.29 17.94 8.03
CA TYR A 117 4.76 18.89 9.04
C TYR A 117 5.38 20.15 8.45
N CYS A 118 5.31 21.22 9.23
CA CYS A 118 5.92 22.52 8.91
C CYS A 118 7.41 22.41 8.59
N GLY A 119 7.80 22.83 7.39
CA GLY A 119 9.20 22.82 6.95
C GLY A 119 9.60 21.61 6.10
N ASP A 120 8.64 20.77 5.65
CA ASP A 120 8.93 19.53 4.93
C ASP A 120 9.09 19.69 3.40
N GLY A 121 8.89 20.89 2.86
CA GLY A 121 9.06 21.22 1.45
C GLY A 121 7.76 21.33 0.65
N PHE A 122 6.61 21.03 1.25
CA PHE A 122 5.29 21.06 0.64
C PHE A 122 4.35 21.89 1.48
N THR A 123 3.25 22.41 0.90
CA THR A 123 2.25 23.18 1.65
C THR A 123 0.97 22.37 1.75
N GLN A 124 0.71 21.72 2.89
CA GLN A 124 -0.40 20.78 3.00
C GLN A 124 -1.68 21.39 3.58
N ALA A 125 -2.78 21.22 2.84
CA ALA A 125 -4.05 21.83 3.17
C ALA A 125 -4.61 21.30 4.51
N GLY A 126 -4.81 22.20 5.47
CA GLY A 126 -5.37 21.85 6.77
C GLY A 126 -4.36 21.33 7.80
N VAL A 127 -3.08 21.22 7.41
CA VAL A 127 -1.95 20.99 8.32
C VAL A 127 -1.26 22.32 8.61
N GLU A 128 -1.04 23.12 7.57
CA GLU A 128 -0.33 24.40 7.62
C GLU A 128 -0.88 25.41 6.59
N ASP A 129 -0.64 26.70 6.85
CA ASP A 129 -1.04 27.77 5.93
C ASP A 129 0.07 28.10 4.91
N CYS A 130 1.32 27.78 5.23
CA CYS A 130 2.53 27.98 4.44
C CYS A 130 3.59 26.99 4.89
N ASP A 131 4.60 26.74 4.05
CA ASP A 131 5.80 26.01 4.44
C ASP A 131 6.93 27.02 4.71
N ASP A 132 7.39 27.09 5.96
CA ASP A 132 8.45 28.01 6.37
C ASP A 132 9.81 27.61 5.77
N GLY A 133 10.13 26.33 5.78
CA GLY A 133 11.40 25.79 5.27
C GLY A 133 12.68 26.42 5.88
N ASN A 134 12.56 27.23 6.95
CA ASN A 134 13.67 27.91 7.60
C ASN A 134 13.39 28.20 9.10
N ASP A 135 14.13 29.14 9.71
CA ASP A 135 14.06 29.45 11.17
C ASP A 135 13.73 30.95 11.40
N ILE A 136 13.15 31.66 10.42
CA ILE A 136 12.97 33.12 10.41
C ILE A 136 11.48 33.48 10.46
N ASP A 137 10.97 33.82 11.66
CA ASP A 137 9.55 34.16 11.90
C ASP A 137 8.96 35.33 11.06
N ASP A 138 9.78 36.19 10.44
CA ASP A 138 9.34 37.46 9.84
C ASP A 138 9.45 37.49 8.29
N ASP A 139 9.52 36.34 7.64
CA ASP A 139 9.75 36.27 6.18
C ASP A 139 8.47 36.05 5.33
N GLY A 140 7.32 35.91 5.99
CA GLY A 140 6.02 35.69 5.36
C GLY A 140 5.38 34.36 5.77
N CYS A 141 6.17 33.42 6.29
CA CYS A 141 5.71 32.24 7.00
C CYS A 141 6.33 32.24 8.41
N ALA A 142 5.54 31.94 9.44
CA ALA A 142 6.11 31.81 10.78
C ALA A 142 6.78 30.44 10.95
N ASN A 143 7.65 30.29 11.96
CA ASN A 143 8.17 28.96 12.35
C ASN A 143 7.08 27.97 12.83
N ASP A 144 5.87 28.45 13.12
CA ASP A 144 4.69 27.60 13.41
C ASP A 144 3.78 27.39 12.18
N CYS A 145 4.27 27.73 10.99
CA CYS A 145 3.61 27.64 9.69
C CYS A 145 2.23 28.31 9.63
N THR A 146 2.07 29.33 10.47
CA THR A 146 0.98 30.29 10.33
C THR A 146 1.37 31.36 9.33
N CYS A 147 0.43 31.70 8.45
CA CYS A 147 0.63 32.81 7.54
C CYS A 147 0.52 34.12 8.28
N ILE A 148 1.67 34.71 8.58
CA ILE A 148 1.74 36.06 9.09
C ILE A 148 1.63 36.99 7.88
N GLY A 149 0.42 37.52 7.64
CA GLY A 149 0.21 38.60 6.68
C GLY A 149 1.16 39.74 7.01
N GLY A 150 2.27 39.84 6.27
CA GLY A 150 3.37 40.73 6.58
C GLY A 150 3.03 42.20 6.38
N ASP A 151 2.31 42.81 7.32
CA ASP A 151 2.35 44.27 7.54
C ASP A 151 3.77 44.65 8.03
N GLY A 152 4.82 44.51 7.21
CA GLY A 152 6.18 44.86 7.65
C GLY A 152 7.39 44.67 6.73
N GLY A 153 7.36 43.84 5.68
CA GLY A 153 8.47 43.65 4.73
C GLY A 153 8.26 44.44 3.42
N PRO A 154 9.31 44.78 2.63
CA PRO A 154 9.22 45.71 1.50
C PRO A 154 8.48 45.09 0.31
N GLY A 155 7.15 45.01 0.39
CA GLY A 155 6.31 44.41 -0.65
C GLY A 155 4.80 44.53 -0.45
N MET A 156 4.29 44.74 0.78
CA MET A 156 2.85 44.87 1.01
C MET A 156 2.35 46.30 0.81
N GLN A 157 1.56 46.55 -0.23
CA GLN A 157 0.75 47.76 -0.36
C GLN A 157 -0.61 47.56 0.31
N THR A 158 -0.93 48.50 1.21
CA THR A 158 -2.21 48.64 1.91
C THR A 158 -3.39 48.89 0.96
N PHE A 159 -4.59 48.47 1.38
CA PHE A 159 -5.89 48.78 0.76
C PHE A 159 -6.03 50.25 0.36
N ASN A 160 -6.61 50.51 -0.82
CA ASN A 160 -7.22 51.81 -1.12
C ASN A 160 -8.74 51.66 -1.22
N PHE A 161 -9.46 52.69 -0.77
CA PHE A 161 -10.92 52.83 -0.77
C PHE A 161 -11.48 52.91 -2.22
N SER A 162 -11.34 51.85 -3.02
CA SER A 162 -11.86 51.81 -4.39
C SER A 162 -12.41 50.44 -4.84
N GLY A 163 -12.57 49.48 -3.93
CA GLY A 163 -13.48 48.35 -4.14
C GLY A 163 -13.16 47.44 -5.33
N GLN A 164 -11.89 47.24 -5.66
CA GLN A 164 -11.47 46.19 -6.59
C GLN A 164 -10.53 45.25 -5.83
N VAL A 165 -10.99 44.02 -5.62
CA VAL A 165 -10.20 42.92 -5.07
C VAL A 165 -9.20 42.48 -6.14
N GLU A 166 -7.92 42.75 -5.92
CA GLU A 166 -6.85 42.00 -6.58
C GLU A 166 -6.52 40.85 -5.62
N GLU A 167 -6.65 39.63 -6.13
CA GLU A 167 -6.33 38.39 -5.44
C GLU A 167 -4.88 38.46 -4.91
N PHE A 168 -4.74 38.57 -3.59
CA PHE A 168 -3.45 38.77 -2.95
C PHE A 168 -2.73 37.42 -2.85
N ILE A 169 -1.95 37.07 -3.88
CA ILE A 169 -1.02 35.95 -3.77
C ILE A 169 0.06 36.37 -2.77
N VAL A 170 -0.07 35.97 -1.50
CA VAL A 170 1.11 35.87 -0.63
C VAL A 170 1.93 34.75 -1.27
N PRO A 171 3.15 35.02 -1.77
CA PRO A 171 4.00 33.93 -2.23
C PRO A 171 4.18 33.01 -1.02
N ASN A 172 3.76 31.75 -1.17
CA ASN A 172 3.86 30.68 -0.17
C ASN A 172 2.72 30.54 0.86
N CYS A 173 1.60 31.28 0.77
CA CYS A 173 0.42 30.99 1.61
C CYS A 173 -0.75 30.41 0.84
N VAL A 174 -1.34 29.34 1.35
CA VAL A 174 -2.66 28.85 0.93
C VAL A 174 -3.76 29.71 1.54
N MET A 175 -4.19 30.75 0.82
CA MET A 175 -5.36 31.53 1.24
C MET A 175 -6.63 30.68 1.08
N SER A 176 -7.12 30.11 2.18
CA SER A 176 -8.44 29.45 2.20
C SER A 176 -9.55 30.48 2.05
N LEU A 177 -9.96 30.75 0.80
CA LEU A 177 -11.07 31.64 0.50
C LEU A 177 -12.39 30.87 0.65
N THR A 178 -12.98 30.87 1.86
CA THR A 178 -14.39 30.48 2.00
C THR A 178 -15.26 31.60 1.43
N ILE A 179 -15.93 31.34 0.30
CA ILE A 179 -16.91 32.25 -0.34
C ILE A 179 -18.23 32.25 0.43
#